data_AF-A0A920FPH2-F1
#
_entry.id   AF-A0A920FPH2-F1
#
_cell.length_a   1.000
_cell.length_b   1.000
_cell.length_c   1.000
_cell.angle_alpha   90.00
_cell.angle_beta   90.00
_cell.angle_gamma   90.00
#
_symmetry.space_group_name_H-M   'P 1'
#
loop_
_entity.id
_entity.type
_entity.pdbx_description
1 polymer ?
#
loop_
_entity_poly.entity_id
_entity_poly.type
_entity_poly.pdbx_seq_one_letter_code
_entity_poly.pdbx_strand_id
1 'polypeptide(L)'
;MRNARGVENPASGETGSGCLSRIETSAKTVDSVLEQEQTVYGINTGFGSLAQTKIAQDKLAELQQNLILSHASGTGPLLDDGVVRLILVLKLNSLIRGFSGIRMKTVEYLLALLEADALPCIPAKGSVGASGDLAPLAHLSMVLLGEGEARIDGEYIAAWELLRKLGLEPLELQPKEGLALLNGTQVSTALALHGLFAAEDCLASSIVAGSLSVEASLSSYSPFDGRIHEVRGLQDKKTLPPTSGNF
;
A
#
# COMPACT_ATOMS: atom_id res chain seq x y z
N MET A 1 5.05 21.57 -7.48
CA MET A 1 4.88 21.25 -6.05
C MET A 1 3.75 20.22 -5.85
N ARG A 2 3.95 18.98 -6.33
CA ARG A 2 3.07 17.83 -6.02
C ARG A 2 3.96 16.71 -5.44
N ASN A 3 4.76 17.05 -4.43
CA ASN A 3 5.73 16.13 -3.82
C ASN A 3 5.27 15.85 -2.40
N ALA A 4 5.15 14.57 -2.03
CA ALA A 4 4.85 14.00 -0.71
C ALA A 4 3.58 14.47 0.07
N ARG A 5 3.20 15.75 0.02
CA ARG A 5 2.03 16.33 0.70
C ARG A 5 0.68 15.77 0.24
N GLY A 6 0.64 15.15 -0.94
CA GLY A 6 -0.57 14.52 -1.46
C GLY A 6 -1.04 13.32 -0.61
N VAL A 7 -0.16 12.80 0.25
CA VAL A 7 -0.47 11.70 1.17
C VAL A 7 -0.45 12.18 2.62
N GLU A 8 -0.47 13.48 2.91
CA GLU A 8 -0.64 14.01 4.27
C GLU A 8 -2.12 14.28 4.60
N ASN A 9 -2.96 14.46 3.57
CA ASN A 9 -4.37 14.78 3.72
C ASN A 9 -5.25 13.53 3.54
N PRO A 10 -6.46 13.50 4.15
CA PRO A 10 -7.45 12.45 3.93
C PRO A 10 -7.73 12.28 2.43
N ALA A 11 -7.75 11.04 1.97
CA ALA A 11 -8.06 10.72 0.58
C ALA A 11 -9.50 10.20 0.48
N SER A 12 -10.34 10.87 -0.31
CA SER A 12 -11.65 10.35 -0.70
C SER A 12 -11.49 9.42 -1.92
N GLY A 13 -12.06 8.22 -1.90
CA GLY A 13 -11.97 7.26 -2.99
C GLY A 13 -13.31 7.05 -3.70
N GLU A 14 -13.38 7.33 -5.01
CA GLU A 14 -14.51 6.90 -5.83
C GLU A 14 -14.12 5.66 -6.65
N THR A 15 -14.97 4.63 -6.65
CA THR A 15 -14.77 3.45 -7.50
C THR A 15 -15.40 3.68 -8.87
N GLY A 16 -14.62 3.52 -9.94
CA GLY A 16 -15.10 3.76 -11.30
C GLY A 16 -16.20 2.79 -11.74
N SER A 17 -17.10 3.24 -12.62
CA SER A 17 -18.18 2.44 -13.21
C SER A 17 -17.62 1.23 -13.97
N GLY A 18 -17.70 0.03 -13.39
CA GLY A 18 -17.13 -1.22 -13.92
C GLY A 18 -16.18 -1.95 -12.97
N CYS A 19 -15.80 -1.31 -11.85
CA CYS A 19 -15.04 -1.96 -10.79
C CYS A 19 -15.86 -3.06 -10.08
N LEU A 20 -17.09 -2.72 -9.69
CA LEU A 20 -17.98 -3.62 -8.96
C LEU A 20 -18.24 -4.92 -9.72
N SER A 21 -18.56 -4.86 -11.01
CA SER A 21 -18.81 -6.05 -11.83
C SER A 21 -17.59 -6.97 -11.93
N ARG A 22 -16.38 -6.42 -11.99
CA ARG A 22 -15.13 -7.20 -12.01
C ARG A 22 -14.87 -7.89 -10.68
N ILE A 23 -15.07 -7.17 -9.56
CA ILE A 23 -14.91 -7.74 -8.22
C ILE A 23 -15.91 -8.87 -8.01
N GLU A 24 -17.19 -8.65 -8.31
CA GLU A 24 -18.23 -9.67 -8.18
C GLU A 24 -17.96 -10.90 -9.05
N THR A 25 -17.53 -10.70 -10.30
CA THR A 25 -17.16 -11.82 -11.20
C THR A 25 -15.99 -12.63 -10.63
N SER A 26 -14.99 -11.94 -10.07
CA SER A 26 -13.84 -12.59 -9.45
C SER A 26 -14.23 -13.36 -8.19
N ALA A 27 -15.12 -12.80 -7.36
CA ALA A 27 -15.66 -13.48 -6.18
C ALA A 27 -16.44 -14.74 -6.56
N LYS A 28 -17.36 -14.64 -7.53
CA LYS A 28 -18.13 -15.79 -8.04
C LYS A 28 -17.26 -16.93 -8.56
N THR A 29 -16.09 -16.60 -9.11
CA THR A 29 -15.13 -17.62 -9.56
C THR A 29 -14.57 -18.45 -8.39
N VAL A 30 -14.36 -17.83 -7.23
CA VAL A 30 -13.96 -18.55 -6.01
C VAL A 30 -15.08 -19.47 -5.53
N ASP A 31 -16.32 -18.98 -5.55
CA ASP A 31 -17.50 -19.77 -5.17
C ASP A 31 -17.65 -21.00 -6.09
N SER A 32 -17.53 -20.82 -7.41
CA SER A 32 -17.59 -21.92 -8.38
C SER A 32 -16.47 -22.96 -8.19
N VAL A 33 -15.27 -22.55 -7.79
CA VAL A 33 -14.17 -23.47 -7.49
C VAL A 33 -14.49 -24.36 -6.29
N LEU A 34 -15.14 -23.78 -5.26
CA LEU A 34 -15.57 -24.50 -4.07
C LEU A 34 -16.70 -25.49 -4.41
N GLU A 35 -17.67 -25.08 -5.22
CA GLU A 35 -18.77 -25.95 -5.69
C GLU A 35 -18.27 -27.14 -6.53
N GLN A 36 -17.19 -26.95 -7.29
CA GLN A 36 -16.59 -28.00 -8.12
C GLN A 36 -15.62 -28.92 -7.35
N GLU A 37 -15.50 -28.75 -6.02
CA GLU A 37 -14.58 -29.48 -5.14
C GLU A 37 -13.11 -29.49 -5.60
N GLN A 38 -12.70 -28.53 -6.42
CA GLN A 38 -11.33 -28.43 -6.93
C GLN A 38 -10.37 -28.02 -5.80
N THR A 39 -9.22 -28.68 -5.68
CA THR A 39 -8.18 -28.31 -4.72
C THR A 39 -7.40 -27.10 -5.24
N VAL A 40 -7.55 -25.94 -4.60
CA VAL A 40 -6.90 -24.68 -5.01
C VAL A 40 -6.22 -24.00 -3.82
N TYR A 41 -4.96 -23.64 -4.02
CA TYR A 41 -4.11 -23.03 -3.00
C TYR A 41 -4.74 -21.77 -2.39
N GLY A 42 -4.82 -21.73 -1.07
CA GLY A 42 -5.34 -20.60 -0.31
C GLY A 42 -6.86 -20.38 -0.41
N ILE A 43 -7.57 -21.28 -1.10
CA ILE A 43 -9.03 -21.38 -1.11
C ILE A 43 -9.46 -22.52 -0.18
N ASN A 44 -9.01 -23.75 -0.43
CA ASN A 44 -9.36 -24.93 0.38
C ASN A 44 -8.15 -25.80 0.79
N THR A 45 -6.95 -25.23 0.75
CA THR A 45 -5.72 -25.83 1.29
C THR A 45 -5.14 -24.98 2.41
N GLY A 46 -4.23 -25.55 3.21
CA GLY A 46 -3.36 -24.77 4.09
C GLY A 46 -2.39 -23.84 3.32
N PHE A 47 -1.59 -23.08 4.07
CA PHE A 47 -0.62 -22.12 3.53
C PHE A 47 0.83 -22.58 3.77
N GLY A 48 1.76 -22.13 2.93
CA GLY A 48 3.18 -22.45 3.07
C GLY A 48 3.46 -23.95 3.06
N SER A 49 4.06 -24.48 4.12
CA SER A 49 4.35 -25.92 4.25
C SER A 49 3.10 -26.81 4.25
N LEU A 50 1.92 -26.24 4.54
CA LEU A 50 0.64 -26.93 4.55
C LEU A 50 -0.14 -26.76 3.23
N ALA A 51 0.49 -26.28 2.16
CA ALA A 51 -0.14 -26.06 0.86
C ALA A 51 -0.78 -27.32 0.24
N GLN A 52 -0.36 -28.51 0.66
CA GLN A 52 -0.87 -29.80 0.17
C GLN A 52 -1.98 -30.40 1.07
N THR A 53 -2.30 -29.76 2.19
CA THR A 53 -3.31 -30.24 3.14
C THR A 53 -4.67 -29.64 2.81
N LYS A 54 -5.63 -30.47 2.43
CA LYS A 54 -7.03 -30.05 2.20
C LYS A 54 -7.70 -29.68 3.52
N ILE A 55 -8.46 -28.59 3.52
CA ILE A 55 -9.18 -28.08 4.68
C ILE A 55 -10.69 -28.26 4.45
N ALA A 56 -11.41 -28.63 5.51
CA ALA A 56 -12.86 -28.79 5.45
C ALA A 56 -13.55 -27.43 5.21
N GLN A 57 -14.67 -27.45 4.48
CA GLN A 57 -15.35 -26.24 4.03
C GLN A 57 -15.83 -25.35 5.18
N ASP A 58 -16.30 -25.97 6.27
CA ASP A 58 -16.74 -25.33 7.51
C ASP A 58 -15.60 -24.66 8.30
N LYS A 59 -14.35 -24.97 7.95
CA LYS A 59 -13.14 -24.40 8.57
C LYS A 59 -12.47 -23.31 7.74
N LEU A 60 -12.96 -23.02 6.53
CA LEU A 60 -12.28 -22.08 5.63
C LEU A 60 -12.30 -20.63 6.13
N ALA A 61 -13.39 -20.18 6.75
CA ALA A 61 -13.43 -18.83 7.34
C ALA A 61 -12.41 -18.69 8.48
N GLU A 62 -12.39 -19.66 9.40
CA GLU A 62 -11.44 -19.74 10.51
C GLU A 62 -9.99 -19.78 10.00
N LEU A 63 -9.73 -20.54 8.93
CA LEU A 63 -8.42 -20.60 8.29
C LEU A 63 -7.93 -19.23 7.80
N GLN A 64 -8.80 -18.43 7.16
CA GLN A 64 -8.42 -17.09 6.67
C GLN A 64 -8.17 -16.13 7.84
N GLN A 65 -8.98 -16.18 8.90
CA GLN A 65 -8.77 -15.38 10.11
C GLN A 65 -7.43 -15.73 10.78
N ASN A 66 -7.17 -17.02 10.99
CA ASN A 66 -5.94 -17.50 11.60
C ASN A 66 -4.71 -17.15 10.76
N LEU A 67 -4.83 -17.12 9.42
CA LEU A 67 -3.75 -16.64 8.57
C LEU A 67 -3.36 -15.20 8.92
N ILE A 68 -4.33 -14.29 9.03
CA ILE A 68 -4.07 -12.89 9.38
C ILE A 68 -3.41 -12.81 10.77
N LEU A 69 -4.04 -13.40 11.77
CA LEU A 69 -3.57 -13.26 13.16
C LEU A 69 -2.19 -13.90 13.39
N SER A 70 -1.93 -15.06 12.78
CA SER A 70 -0.61 -15.72 12.89
C SER A 70 0.52 -14.96 12.19
N HIS A 71 0.20 -14.15 11.17
CA HIS A 71 1.19 -13.39 10.42
C HIS A 71 1.35 -11.96 10.93
N ALA A 72 0.50 -11.47 11.82
CA ALA A 72 0.64 -10.18 12.51
C ALA A 72 1.77 -10.20 13.57
N SER A 73 2.96 -10.66 13.15
CA SER A 73 4.16 -10.84 13.97
C SER A 73 5.22 -9.75 13.71
N GLY A 74 4.82 -8.66 13.05
CA GLY A 74 5.66 -7.49 12.85
C GLY A 74 6.12 -6.85 14.18
N THR A 75 7.31 -6.25 14.18
CA THR A 75 7.93 -5.61 15.34
C THR A 75 8.63 -4.30 14.96
N GLY A 76 9.19 -3.60 15.96
CA GLY A 76 9.91 -2.36 15.77
C GLY A 76 9.01 -1.12 15.80
N PRO A 77 9.52 0.05 15.38
CA PRO A 77 8.73 1.27 15.34
C PRO A 77 7.57 1.13 14.34
N LEU A 78 6.48 1.86 14.59
CA LEU A 78 5.37 1.95 13.66
C LEU A 78 5.79 2.73 12.40
N LEU A 79 5.19 2.39 11.27
CA LEU A 79 5.29 3.19 10.04
C LEU A 79 4.60 4.55 10.21
N ASP A 80 5.13 5.56 9.52
CA ASP A 80 4.54 6.90 9.52
C ASP A 80 3.15 6.91 8.85
N ASP A 81 2.27 7.80 9.31
CA ASP A 81 0.87 7.88 8.84
C ASP A 81 0.77 8.05 7.32
N GLY A 82 1.62 8.91 6.73
CA GLY A 82 1.65 9.09 5.28
C GLY A 82 2.01 7.80 4.52
N VAL A 83 2.89 6.97 5.09
CA VAL A 83 3.23 5.66 4.52
C VAL A 83 2.06 4.69 4.66
N VAL A 84 1.42 4.62 5.84
CA VAL A 84 0.24 3.76 6.08
C VAL A 84 -0.91 4.12 5.14
N ARG A 85 -1.17 5.41 4.95
CA ARG A 85 -2.18 5.91 4.01
C ARG A 85 -1.86 5.49 2.57
N LEU A 86 -0.60 5.57 2.15
CA LEU A 86 -0.17 5.08 0.82
C LEU A 86 -0.36 3.56 0.69
N ILE A 87 -0.08 2.80 1.75
CA ILE A 87 -0.30 1.34 1.77
C ILE A 87 -1.78 1.02 1.55
N LEU A 88 -2.69 1.69 2.26
CA LEU A 88 -4.14 1.52 2.09
C LEU A 88 -4.57 1.82 0.65
N VAL A 89 -4.12 2.94 0.07
CA VAL A 89 -4.43 3.31 -1.32
C VAL A 89 -3.92 2.26 -2.31
N LEU A 90 -2.66 1.81 -2.17
CA LEU A 90 -2.08 0.79 -3.04
C LEU A 90 -2.79 -0.56 -2.88
N LYS A 91 -3.24 -0.88 -1.67
CA LYS A 91 -3.98 -2.12 -1.40
C LYS A 91 -5.34 -2.09 -2.05
N LEU A 92 -6.10 -1.02 -1.84
CA LEU A 92 -7.35 -0.76 -2.54
C LEU A 92 -7.17 -0.84 -4.05
N ASN A 93 -6.19 -0.11 -4.61
CA ASN A 93 -5.91 -0.10 -6.04
C ASN A 93 -5.63 -1.50 -6.60
N SER A 94 -4.91 -2.34 -5.86
CA SER A 94 -4.63 -3.72 -6.25
C SER A 94 -5.91 -4.58 -6.27
N LEU A 95 -6.75 -4.45 -5.24
CA LEU A 95 -7.97 -5.25 -5.06
C LEU A 95 -9.08 -4.87 -6.06
N ILE A 96 -9.27 -3.58 -6.32
CA ILE A 96 -10.33 -3.07 -7.21
C ILE A 96 -10.14 -3.47 -8.68
N ARG A 97 -8.97 -4.00 -9.04
CA ARG A 97 -8.73 -4.60 -10.36
C ARG A 97 -9.55 -5.89 -10.57
N GLY A 98 -10.13 -6.48 -9.53
CA GLY A 98 -11.05 -7.62 -9.66
C GLY A 98 -10.39 -8.90 -10.12
N PHE A 99 -9.17 -9.18 -9.64
CA PHE A 99 -8.47 -10.45 -9.88
C PHE A 99 -8.15 -11.22 -8.58
N SER A 100 -8.50 -10.64 -7.43
CA SER A 100 -8.14 -11.19 -6.12
C SER A 100 -9.16 -12.19 -5.59
N GLY A 101 -10.37 -12.24 -6.15
CA GLY A 101 -11.46 -13.12 -5.68
C GLY A 101 -11.99 -12.75 -4.30
N ILE A 102 -12.05 -11.45 -4.01
CA ILE A 102 -12.61 -10.92 -2.76
C ILE A 102 -13.99 -10.33 -3.00
N ARG A 103 -14.79 -10.17 -1.95
CA ARG A 103 -16.10 -9.51 -2.03
C ARG A 103 -15.94 -8.00 -2.04
N MET A 104 -16.95 -7.31 -2.59
CA MET A 104 -17.02 -5.84 -2.53
C MET A 104 -17.01 -5.34 -1.07
N LYS A 105 -17.65 -6.07 -0.16
CA LYS A 105 -17.63 -5.80 1.29
C LYS A 105 -16.21 -5.60 1.84
N THR A 106 -15.25 -6.42 1.42
CA THR A 106 -13.85 -6.30 1.88
C THR A 106 -13.18 -5.02 1.35
N VAL A 107 -13.54 -4.59 0.14
CA VAL A 107 -13.09 -3.31 -0.43
C VAL A 107 -13.72 -2.13 0.31
N GLU A 108 -15.02 -2.20 0.62
CA GLU A 108 -15.75 -1.17 1.36
C GLU A 108 -15.16 -0.92 2.75
N TYR A 109 -14.71 -1.96 3.45
CA TYR A 109 -14.04 -1.82 4.74
C TYR A 109 -12.72 -1.06 4.64
N LEU A 110 -11.87 -1.41 3.67
CA LEU A 110 -10.62 -0.70 3.42
C LEU A 110 -10.86 0.75 2.98
N LEU A 111 -11.92 1.00 2.21
CA LEU A 111 -12.33 2.33 1.80
C LEU A 111 -12.81 3.15 3.00
N ALA A 112 -13.61 2.56 3.89
CA ALA A 112 -14.07 3.23 5.11
C ALA A 112 -12.90 3.64 6.02
N LEU A 113 -11.87 2.79 6.16
CA LEU A 113 -10.65 3.16 6.88
C LEU A 113 -9.95 4.35 6.21
N LEU A 114 -9.81 4.33 4.88
CA LEU A 114 -9.15 5.41 4.14
C LEU A 114 -9.91 6.73 4.24
N GLU A 115 -11.24 6.71 4.10
CA GLU A 115 -12.11 7.90 4.14
C GLU A 115 -12.16 8.52 5.53
N ALA A 116 -12.14 7.69 6.58
CA ALA A 116 -12.07 8.14 7.96
C ALA A 116 -10.67 8.52 8.42
N ASP A 117 -9.66 8.38 7.54
CA ASP A 117 -8.25 8.52 7.86
C ASP A 117 -7.84 7.72 9.11
N ALA A 118 -8.41 6.52 9.23
CA ALA A 118 -8.16 5.58 10.31
C ALA A 118 -7.04 4.63 9.90
N LEU A 119 -5.85 4.87 10.42
CA LEU A 119 -4.60 4.30 9.95
C LEU A 119 -4.15 3.14 10.83
N PRO A 120 -4.15 1.89 10.36
CA PRO A 120 -3.69 0.75 11.16
C PRO A 120 -2.27 0.94 11.70
N CYS A 121 -2.05 0.52 12.95
CA CYS A 121 -0.72 0.53 13.56
C CYS A 121 0.14 -0.58 12.97
N ILE A 122 0.98 -0.26 11.99
CA ILE A 122 1.80 -1.23 11.26
C ILE A 122 3.27 -1.14 11.71
N PRO A 123 3.83 -2.17 12.36
CA PRO A 123 5.26 -2.22 12.69
C PRO A 123 6.15 -2.34 11.43
N ALA A 124 7.28 -1.66 11.45
CA ALA A 124 8.17 -1.52 10.29
C ALA A 124 9.04 -2.77 9.98
N LYS A 125 9.16 -3.74 10.90
CA LYS A 125 10.00 -4.94 10.73
C LYS A 125 9.18 -6.21 10.77
N GLY A 126 9.66 -7.27 10.09
CA GLY A 126 9.11 -8.63 10.17
C GLY A 126 8.88 -9.29 8.81
N SER A 127 8.61 -8.49 7.77
CA SER A 127 8.51 -9.02 6.40
C SER A 127 9.90 -9.30 5.82
N VAL A 128 10.01 -10.39 5.05
CA VAL A 128 11.19 -10.73 4.24
C VAL A 128 11.06 -10.30 2.78
N GLY A 129 9.90 -9.78 2.36
CA GLY A 129 9.66 -9.26 1.01
C GLY A 129 9.68 -10.30 -0.13
N ALA A 130 9.83 -11.59 0.17
CA ALA A 130 10.00 -12.64 -0.85
C ALA A 130 8.68 -13.10 -1.50
N SER A 131 7.58 -13.18 -0.73
CA SER A 131 6.25 -13.61 -1.20
C SER A 131 5.18 -12.54 -0.94
N GLY A 132 5.61 -11.30 -0.84
CA GLY A 132 4.79 -10.16 -0.42
C GLY A 132 5.10 -9.67 0.99
N ASP A 133 4.49 -8.55 1.33
CA ASP A 133 4.66 -7.81 2.57
C ASP A 133 3.77 -8.37 3.69
N LEU A 134 3.85 -9.69 3.92
CA LEU A 134 2.88 -10.45 4.72
C LEU A 134 2.69 -9.90 6.14
N ALA A 135 3.77 -9.73 6.90
CA ALA A 135 3.68 -9.28 8.29
C ALA A 135 3.05 -7.90 8.47
N PRO A 136 3.50 -6.84 7.76
CA PRO A 136 2.87 -5.53 7.87
C PRO A 136 1.46 -5.50 7.25
N LEU A 137 1.18 -6.26 6.19
CA LEU A 137 -0.18 -6.36 5.65
C LEU A 137 -1.12 -7.15 6.57
N ALA A 138 -0.61 -8.08 7.38
CA ALA A 138 -1.37 -8.74 8.42
C ALA A 138 -1.77 -7.77 9.55
N HIS A 139 -0.84 -6.90 9.98
CA HIS A 139 -1.13 -5.81 10.93
C HIS A 139 -2.16 -4.80 10.38
N LEU A 140 -2.10 -4.50 9.08
CA LEU A 140 -3.17 -3.71 8.44
C LEU A 140 -4.52 -4.43 8.50
N SER A 141 -4.52 -5.73 8.19
CA SER A 141 -5.76 -6.47 7.95
C SER A 141 -6.45 -6.95 9.23
N MET A 142 -5.71 -7.13 10.33
CA MET A 142 -6.30 -7.52 11.62
C MET A 142 -7.26 -6.45 12.16
N VAL A 143 -7.06 -5.17 11.81
CA VAL A 143 -7.99 -4.09 12.15
C VAL A 143 -9.38 -4.33 11.54
N LEU A 144 -9.46 -4.93 10.35
CA LEU A 144 -10.73 -5.29 9.72
C LEU A 144 -11.50 -6.35 10.51
N LEU A 145 -10.78 -7.17 11.29
CA LEU A 145 -11.33 -8.21 12.15
C LEU A 145 -11.69 -7.68 13.55
N GLY A 146 -11.50 -6.38 13.80
CA GLY A 146 -11.67 -5.78 15.13
C GLY A 146 -10.48 -6.02 16.07
N GLU A 147 -9.36 -6.51 15.55
CA GLU A 147 -8.16 -6.84 16.33
C GLU A 147 -7.06 -5.80 16.15
N GLY A 148 -6.27 -5.56 17.20
CA GLY A 148 -5.15 -4.61 17.17
C GLY A 148 -5.62 -3.16 17.33
N GLU A 149 -4.83 -2.25 16.78
CA GLU A 149 -4.98 -0.81 16.99
C GLU A 149 -4.81 -0.05 15.67
N ALA A 150 -5.42 1.13 15.61
CA ALA A 150 -5.23 2.11 14.56
C ALA A 150 -5.03 3.50 15.18
N ARG A 151 -4.67 4.48 14.35
CA ARG A 151 -4.59 5.88 14.71
C ARG A 151 -5.64 6.68 13.97
N ILE A 152 -6.28 7.61 14.66
CA ILE A 152 -7.18 8.61 14.07
C ILE A 152 -6.88 9.95 14.73
N ASP A 153 -6.67 10.99 13.92
CA ASP A 153 -6.26 12.32 14.42
C ASP A 153 -5.02 12.29 15.34
N GLY A 154 -4.10 11.36 15.11
CA GLY A 154 -2.87 11.17 15.90
C GLY A 154 -3.02 10.36 17.19
N GLU A 155 -4.25 10.00 17.58
CA GLU A 155 -4.55 9.24 18.80
C GLU A 155 -4.77 7.75 18.49
N TYR A 156 -4.37 6.88 19.42
CA TYR A 156 -4.60 5.44 19.31
C TYR A 156 -6.05 5.08 19.62
N ILE A 157 -6.60 4.16 18.82
CA ILE A 157 -7.93 3.59 19.02
C ILE A 157 -7.87 2.07 18.80
N ALA A 158 -8.52 1.31 19.69
CA ALA A 158 -8.64 -0.12 19.52
C ALA A 158 -9.52 -0.44 18.28
N ALA A 159 -9.15 -1.45 17.51
CA ALA A 159 -9.81 -1.76 16.24
C ALA A 159 -11.31 -2.04 16.39
N TRP A 160 -11.74 -2.76 17.42
CA TRP A 160 -13.17 -3.01 17.68
C TRP A 160 -13.95 -1.71 17.95
N GLU A 161 -13.34 -0.75 18.63
CA GLU A 161 -13.95 0.56 18.93
C GLU A 161 -14.01 1.41 17.67
N LEU A 162 -12.94 1.39 16.87
CA LEU A 162 -12.88 2.04 15.57
C LEU A 162 -13.99 1.53 14.63
N LEU A 163 -14.11 0.20 14.46
CA LEU A 163 -15.15 -0.37 13.59
C LEU A 163 -16.55 0.07 14.05
N ARG A 164 -16.82 0.02 15.35
CA ARG A 164 -18.07 0.52 15.93
C ARG A 164 -18.30 2.01 15.63
N LYS A 165 -17.26 2.85 15.75
CA LYS A 165 -17.32 4.29 15.41
C LYS A 165 -17.64 4.53 13.93
N LEU A 166 -17.16 3.65 13.05
CA LEU A 166 -17.46 3.67 11.61
C LEU A 166 -18.81 3.00 11.25
N GLY A 167 -19.56 2.49 12.23
CA GLY A 167 -20.82 1.77 11.98
C GLY A 167 -20.62 0.40 11.33
N LEU A 168 -19.44 -0.20 11.51
CA LEU A 168 -19.06 -1.50 10.98
C LEU A 168 -18.97 -2.54 12.10
N GLU A 169 -19.35 -3.77 11.77
CA GLU A 169 -19.06 -4.95 12.59
C GLU A 169 -17.73 -5.58 12.13
N PRO A 170 -17.03 -6.38 12.97
CA PRO A 170 -15.89 -7.17 12.53
C PRO A 170 -16.14 -7.93 11.21
N LEU A 171 -15.19 -7.84 10.28
CA LEU A 171 -15.31 -8.48 8.97
C LEU A 171 -15.17 -9.99 9.10
N GLU A 172 -16.25 -10.71 8.86
CA GLU A 172 -16.20 -12.17 8.68
C GLU A 172 -15.60 -12.50 7.30
N LEU A 173 -14.39 -13.05 7.28
CA LEU A 173 -13.69 -13.40 6.05
C LEU A 173 -14.30 -14.63 5.37
N GLN A 174 -14.36 -14.57 4.03
CA GLN A 174 -14.70 -15.71 3.18
C GLN A 174 -13.44 -16.33 2.58
N PRO A 175 -13.53 -17.55 2.01
CA PRO A 175 -12.38 -18.22 1.40
C PRO A 175 -11.61 -17.28 0.46
N LYS A 176 -10.27 -17.35 0.51
CA LYS A 176 -9.30 -16.51 -0.22
C LYS A 176 -9.15 -15.06 0.27
N GLU A 177 -10.07 -14.51 1.05
CA GLU A 177 -10.01 -13.08 1.41
C GLU A 177 -8.82 -12.74 2.32
N GLY A 178 -8.54 -13.58 3.33
CA GLY A 178 -7.36 -13.40 4.19
C GLY A 178 -6.05 -13.44 3.40
N LEU A 179 -5.92 -14.40 2.48
CA LEU A 179 -4.75 -14.47 1.60
C LEU A 179 -4.65 -13.25 0.68
N ALA A 180 -5.75 -12.81 0.08
CA ALA A 180 -5.77 -11.63 -0.78
C ALA A 180 -5.40 -10.34 -0.04
N LEU A 181 -5.79 -10.24 1.24
CA LEU A 181 -5.44 -9.14 2.13
C LEU A 181 -3.97 -9.13 2.54
N LEU A 182 -3.32 -10.28 2.64
CA LEU A 182 -1.90 -10.37 3.01
C LEU A 182 -0.95 -10.36 1.81
N ASN A 183 -1.41 -10.83 0.64
CA ASN A 183 -0.55 -10.98 -0.51
C ASN A 183 -0.38 -9.65 -1.28
N GLY A 184 0.85 -9.38 -1.73
CA GLY A 184 1.22 -8.19 -2.48
C GLY A 184 2.42 -7.42 -1.90
N THR A 185 2.89 -6.42 -2.64
CA THR A 185 4.10 -5.65 -2.33
C THR A 185 3.78 -4.19 -1.95
N GLN A 186 2.59 -3.94 -1.38
CA GLN A 186 2.12 -2.58 -1.16
C GLN A 186 2.98 -1.79 -0.16
N VAL A 187 3.56 -2.46 0.84
CA VAL A 187 4.37 -1.81 1.89
C VAL A 187 5.73 -1.41 1.34
N SER A 188 6.42 -2.36 0.69
CA SER A 188 7.67 -2.10 -0.02
C SER A 188 7.51 -1.05 -1.12
N THR A 189 6.41 -1.10 -1.87
CA THR A 189 6.09 -0.07 -2.88
C THR A 189 5.84 1.29 -2.25
N ALA A 190 5.08 1.36 -1.16
CA ALA A 190 4.83 2.62 -0.45
C ALA A 190 6.13 3.25 0.09
N LEU A 191 7.00 2.44 0.71
CA LEU A 191 8.30 2.88 1.20
C LEU A 191 9.20 3.37 0.06
N ALA A 192 9.24 2.65 -1.07
CA ALA A 192 10.02 3.06 -2.23
C ALA A 192 9.51 4.38 -2.83
N LEU A 193 8.20 4.56 -2.93
CA LEU A 193 7.59 5.82 -3.39
C LEU A 193 7.86 6.97 -2.42
N HIS A 194 7.75 6.72 -1.11
CA HIS A 194 8.08 7.72 -0.10
C HIS A 194 9.53 8.19 -0.20
N GLY A 195 10.47 7.24 -0.33
CA GLY A 195 11.89 7.53 -0.55
C GLY A 195 12.16 8.23 -1.87
N LEU A 196 11.47 7.85 -2.95
CA LEU A 196 11.58 8.50 -4.27
C LEU A 196 11.20 9.97 -4.19
N PHE A 197 10.05 10.31 -3.59
CA PHE A 197 9.61 11.71 -3.48
C PHE A 197 10.55 12.53 -2.60
N ALA A 198 11.04 11.96 -1.50
CA ALA A 198 12.05 12.62 -0.67
C ALA A 198 13.37 12.87 -1.44
N ALA A 199 13.78 11.91 -2.29
CA ALA A 199 14.96 12.06 -3.12
C ALA A 199 14.78 13.13 -4.21
N GLU A 200 13.59 13.26 -4.80
CA GLU A 200 13.28 14.33 -5.76
C GLU A 200 13.36 15.72 -5.09
N ASP A 201 12.83 15.87 -3.88
CA ASP A 201 12.93 17.11 -3.10
C ASP A 201 14.38 17.45 -2.72
N CYS A 202 15.15 16.43 -2.31
CA CYS A 202 16.57 16.58 -2.00
C CYS A 202 17.37 17.00 -3.24
N LEU A 203 17.11 16.38 -4.40
CA LEU A 203 17.75 16.73 -5.66
C LEU A 203 17.43 18.17 -6.06
N ALA A 204 16.16 18.57 -6.03
CA ALA A 204 15.76 19.95 -6.34
C ALA A 204 16.44 20.96 -5.41
N SER A 205 16.48 20.66 -4.10
CA SER A 205 17.15 21.50 -3.10
C SER A 205 18.66 21.58 -3.33
N SER A 206 19.29 20.47 -3.70
CA SER A 206 20.73 20.40 -3.99
C SER A 206 21.11 21.26 -5.20
N ILE A 207 20.25 21.30 -6.24
CA ILE A 207 20.48 22.13 -7.43
C ILE A 207 20.45 23.60 -7.02
N VAL A 208 19.44 24.04 -6.27
CA VAL A 208 19.33 25.44 -5.81
C VAL A 208 20.51 25.84 -4.92
N ALA A 209 20.85 25.01 -3.93
CA ALA A 209 21.98 25.27 -3.04
C ALA A 209 23.32 25.30 -3.80
N GLY A 210 23.49 24.40 -4.78
CA GLY A 210 24.64 24.39 -5.67
C GLY A 210 24.75 25.65 -6.51
N SER A 211 23.65 26.11 -7.12
CA SER A 211 23.60 27.36 -7.86
C SER A 211 23.98 28.56 -6.99
N LEU A 212 23.43 28.66 -5.78
CA LEU A 212 23.80 29.74 -4.84
C LEU A 212 25.28 29.69 -4.44
N SER A 213 25.86 28.50 -4.31
CA SER A 213 27.28 28.33 -3.99
C SER A 213 28.19 28.79 -5.14
N VAL A 214 27.80 28.52 -6.39
CA VAL A 214 28.51 29.01 -7.58
C VAL A 214 28.48 30.54 -7.64
N GLU A 215 27.30 31.14 -7.43
CA GLU A 215 27.12 32.60 -7.36
C GLU A 215 27.99 33.22 -6.25
N ALA A 216 27.88 32.71 -5.02
CA ALA A 216 28.57 33.25 -3.85
C ALA A 216 30.11 33.14 -3.96
N SER A 217 30.61 32.15 -4.70
CA SER A 217 32.04 31.95 -4.92
C SER A 217 32.57 32.64 -6.17
N LEU A 218 31.72 33.34 -6.95
CA LEU A 218 32.07 33.94 -8.24
C LEU A 218 32.72 32.92 -9.20
N SER A 219 32.24 31.68 -9.15
CA SER A 219 32.77 30.59 -9.96
C SER A 219 32.37 30.72 -11.44
N SER A 220 33.17 30.16 -12.34
CA SER A 220 32.86 30.17 -13.77
C SER A 220 31.62 29.33 -14.11
N TYR A 221 30.76 29.86 -14.98
CA TYR A 221 29.62 29.13 -15.52
C TYR A 221 29.94 28.22 -16.71
N SER A 222 31.15 28.33 -17.29
CA SER A 222 31.53 27.56 -18.48
C SER A 222 31.30 26.05 -18.34
N PRO A 223 31.50 25.40 -17.17
CA PRO A 223 31.21 23.98 -17.01
C PRO A 223 29.73 23.58 -17.17
N PHE A 224 28.79 24.53 -17.08
CA PHE A 224 27.34 24.28 -17.22
C PHE A 224 26.82 24.50 -18.64
N ASP A 225 27.70 24.78 -19.62
CA ASP A 225 27.31 24.90 -21.02
C ASP A 225 26.77 23.55 -21.54
N GLY A 226 25.50 23.55 -21.98
CA GLY A 226 24.81 22.33 -22.41
C GLY A 226 25.53 21.54 -23.51
N ARG A 227 26.37 22.19 -24.34
CA ARG A 227 27.17 21.51 -25.37
C ARG A 227 28.20 20.54 -24.77
N ILE A 228 28.71 20.85 -23.57
CA ILE A 228 29.65 19.97 -22.84
C ILE A 228 28.94 18.71 -22.37
N HIS A 229 27.69 18.82 -21.91
CA HIS A 229 26.89 17.69 -21.44
C HIS A 229 26.40 16.80 -22.59
N GLU A 230 26.01 17.41 -23.71
CA GLU A 230 25.55 16.72 -24.91
C GLU A 230 26.63 15.78 -25.49
N VAL A 231 27.89 16.24 -25.59
CA VAL A 231 29.01 15.41 -26.07
C VAL A 231 29.28 14.21 -25.15
N ARG A 232 28.88 14.28 -23.87
CA ARG A 232 29.02 13.18 -22.90
C ARG A 232 27.82 12.22 -22.90
N GLY A 233 26.83 12.44 -23.76
CA GLY A 233 25.63 11.60 -23.86
C GLY A 233 24.68 11.70 -22.66
N LEU A 234 24.83 12.74 -21.83
CA LEU A 234 23.92 13.00 -20.73
C LEU A 234 22.69 13.73 -21.29
N GLN A 235 21.53 13.09 -21.27
CA GLN A 235 20.28 13.73 -21.67
C GLN A 235 19.79 14.65 -20.55
N ASP A 236 20.03 15.95 -20.70
CA ASP A 236 19.32 16.96 -19.91
C ASP A 236 17.87 16.99 -20.40
N LYS A 237 16.94 16.44 -19.62
CA LYS A 237 15.53 16.85 -19.77
C LYS A 237 15.51 18.36 -19.48
N LYS A 238 15.28 19.16 -20.53
CA LYS A 238 15.06 20.61 -20.50
C LYS A 238 13.90 21.01 -19.57
N THR A 239 14.05 20.87 -18.26
CA THR A 239 13.10 21.35 -17.25
C THR A 239 13.57 22.61 -16.54
N LEU A 240 14.78 23.08 -16.84
CA LEU A 240 15.22 24.43 -16.45
C LEU A 240 14.97 25.38 -17.63
N PRO A 241 14.21 26.47 -17.44
CA PRO A 241 13.99 27.43 -18.51
C PRO A 241 15.34 28.02 -18.97
N PRO A 242 15.55 28.25 -20.27
CA PRO A 242 16.76 28.90 -20.74
C PRO A 242 16.81 30.31 -20.14
N THR A 243 17.78 30.56 -19.25
CA THR A 243 18.15 31.93 -18.91
C THR A 243 18.95 32.49 -20.08
N SER A 244 18.23 32.85 -21.14
CA SER A 244 18.74 33.73 -22.19
C SER A 244 18.86 35.14 -21.59
N GLY A 245 19.92 35.35 -20.82
CA GLY A 245 20.34 36.66 -20.35
C GLY A 245 21.78 36.85 -20.76
N ASN A 246 21.99 37.57 -21.87
CA ASN A 246 23.27 38.19 -22.15
C ASN A 246 23.58 39.13 -20.98
N PHE A 247 24.70 38.89 -20.28
CA PHE A 247 25.42 39.96 -19.61
C PHE A 247 26.20 40.78 -20.66
#